data_AF-A0A7I7SJC9-F1
#
_entry.id   AF-A0A7I7SJC9-F1
#
_cell.length_a   1.000
_cell.length_b   1.000
_cell.length_c   1.000
_cell.angle_alpha   90.00
_cell.angle_beta   90.00
_cell.angle_gamma   90.00
#
_symmetry.space_group_name_H-M   'P 1'
#
loop_
_entity.id
_entity.type
_entity.pdbx_description
1 polymer ?
#
loop_
_entity_poly.entity_id
_entity_poly.type
_entity_poly.pdbx_seq_one_letter_code
_entity_poly.pdbx_strand_id
1 'polypeptide(L)'
;MAGGTGATAGHTGATGVSGVSGDGGAGGDGYNAGADPSAAPGTAGGDGGAGGDGGSTGNGGAGGAGGSGAAGLPGANGVFAGALGTNGFVGGLGGNGGAGGRGGSISGNGGAGGGGGLGGVGGAGGDGVTGLSGAAAGAKGQAGGDGGTGGIGGAGGNGGAGGVALGSGSAGGNGDGGDGGAGGSSGTGGTGGRGGDGDAATPDGGDGGNGGTSGAAGIGGAGGVAGGTGATAGHTGATGVSGVSGDGGGGDGYNAGADPSAVAGTAGGNGGAGGDGGSTGNGGAGGAGGSGAAACPALMVCSRSVGDERIRRRSRR
;
A
#
# COMPACT_ATOMS: atom_id res chain seq x y z
N MET A 1 -28.61 20.68 -15.78
CA MET A 1 -28.31 20.58 -14.34
C MET A 1 -26.82 20.35 -14.23
N ALA A 2 -26.09 21.26 -13.58
CA ALA A 2 -24.64 21.15 -13.43
C ALA A 2 -24.36 20.41 -12.12
N GLY A 3 -23.65 19.29 -12.20
CA GLY A 3 -23.04 18.68 -11.02
C GLY A 3 -21.97 19.63 -10.48
N GLY A 4 -21.99 19.87 -9.17
CA GLY A 4 -21.03 20.76 -8.51
C GLY A 4 -19.62 20.17 -8.48
N THR A 5 -18.61 21.02 -8.31
CA THR A 5 -17.22 20.62 -8.05
C THR A 5 -17.01 20.41 -6.54
N GLY A 6 -16.23 19.41 -6.13
CA GLY A 6 -16.01 19.05 -4.72
C GLY A 6 -17.20 18.32 -4.07
N ALA A 7 -17.22 18.18 -2.73
CA ALA A 7 -18.30 17.51 -1.96
C ALA A 7 -19.66 18.24 -2.00
N THR A 8 -19.97 18.95 -3.08
CA THR A 8 -21.21 19.68 -3.30
C THR A 8 -22.33 18.68 -3.55
N ALA A 9 -23.36 18.76 -2.72
CA ALA A 9 -24.56 17.97 -2.90
C ALA A 9 -25.25 18.30 -4.23
N GLY A 10 -25.87 17.30 -4.84
CA GLY A 10 -26.75 17.49 -5.98
C GLY A 10 -27.92 18.42 -5.62
N HIS A 11 -28.40 19.17 -6.61
CA HIS A 11 -29.50 20.10 -6.37
C HIS A 11 -30.80 19.37 -6.02
N THR A 12 -31.57 19.90 -5.06
CA THR A 12 -32.92 19.40 -4.80
C THR A 12 -33.83 19.61 -6.01
N GLY A 13 -34.64 18.61 -6.32
CA GLY A 13 -35.64 18.68 -7.36
C GLY A 13 -36.74 19.70 -7.03
N ALA A 14 -37.23 20.42 -8.03
CA ALA A 14 -38.29 21.40 -7.83
C ALA A 14 -39.59 20.73 -7.38
N THR A 15 -40.31 21.34 -6.43
CA THR A 15 -41.65 20.89 -6.03
C THR A 15 -42.66 21.15 -7.16
N GLY A 16 -43.58 20.22 -7.38
CA GLY A 16 -44.72 20.40 -8.27
C GLY A 16 -45.57 21.62 -7.88
N VAL A 17 -46.20 22.27 -8.87
CA VAL A 17 -46.98 23.49 -8.65
C VAL A 17 -48.27 23.16 -7.88
N SER A 18 -48.49 23.82 -6.73
CA SER A 18 -49.69 23.62 -5.92
C SER A 18 -50.95 24.01 -6.69
N GLY A 19 -51.86 23.03 -6.88
CA GLY A 19 -53.12 23.20 -7.62
C GLY A 19 -53.19 22.49 -8.98
N VAL A 20 -52.13 21.81 -9.43
CA VAL A 20 -52.10 21.07 -10.71
C VAL A 20 -51.43 19.70 -10.55
N SER A 21 -51.75 18.76 -11.44
CA SER A 21 -51.18 17.39 -11.57
C SER A 21 -49.67 17.31 -11.89
N GLY A 22 -48.86 18.31 -11.52
CA GLY A 22 -47.44 18.33 -11.86
C GLY A 22 -46.62 17.37 -11.00
N ASP A 23 -45.77 16.56 -11.63
CA ASP A 23 -44.80 15.73 -10.93
C ASP A 23 -43.70 16.58 -10.29
N GLY A 24 -43.13 16.08 -9.19
CA GLY A 24 -41.95 16.65 -8.58
C GLY A 24 -40.70 16.41 -9.42
N GLY A 25 -39.79 17.37 -9.44
CA GLY A 25 -38.52 17.26 -10.16
C GLY A 25 -37.60 16.23 -9.52
N ALA A 26 -36.77 15.57 -10.32
CA ALA A 26 -35.71 14.70 -9.79
C ALA A 26 -34.65 15.53 -9.06
N GLY A 27 -34.11 14.96 -7.98
CA GLY A 27 -32.88 15.45 -7.36
C GLY A 27 -31.69 15.24 -8.30
N GLY A 28 -30.72 16.14 -8.25
CA GLY A 28 -29.47 16.01 -8.98
C GLY A 28 -28.55 14.99 -8.34
N ASP A 29 -27.72 14.33 -9.14
CA ASP A 29 -26.69 13.44 -8.62
C ASP A 29 -25.59 14.22 -7.89
N GLY A 30 -24.98 13.57 -6.91
CA GLY A 30 -23.82 14.07 -6.20
C GLY A 30 -22.55 14.02 -7.05
N TYR A 31 -21.58 14.86 -6.70
CA TYR A 31 -20.30 14.90 -7.40
C TYR A 31 -19.54 13.57 -7.33
N ASN A 32 -19.19 13.00 -8.48
CA ASN A 32 -18.45 11.75 -8.57
C ASN A 32 -16.93 12.00 -8.60
N ALA A 33 -16.33 12.12 -7.41
CA ALA A 33 -14.89 12.31 -7.26
C ALA A 33 -14.08 11.12 -7.81
N GLY A 34 -14.63 9.90 -7.73
CA GLY A 34 -13.99 8.70 -8.26
C GLY A 34 -13.83 8.67 -9.79
N ALA A 35 -14.64 9.45 -10.51
CA ALA A 35 -14.57 9.55 -11.97
C ALA A 35 -13.90 10.85 -12.46
N ASP A 36 -13.55 11.77 -11.56
CA ASP A 36 -12.92 13.04 -11.91
C ASP A 36 -11.39 12.95 -11.77
N PRO A 37 -10.61 12.97 -12.88
CA PRO A 37 -9.15 12.91 -12.83
C PRO A 37 -8.50 14.13 -12.16
N SER A 38 -9.23 15.24 -12.00
CA SER A 38 -8.76 16.45 -11.34
C SER A 38 -9.09 16.49 -9.85
N ALA A 39 -9.89 15.53 -9.35
CA ALA A 39 -10.15 15.40 -7.93
C ALA A 39 -8.84 15.10 -7.19
N ALA A 40 -8.61 15.79 -6.08
CA ALA A 40 -7.51 15.43 -5.19
C ALA A 40 -7.74 13.99 -4.67
N PRO A 41 -6.68 13.18 -4.52
CA PRO A 41 -6.82 11.84 -3.96
C PRO A 41 -7.52 11.85 -2.60
N GLY A 42 -8.37 10.85 -2.36
CA GLY A 42 -9.17 10.76 -1.14
C GLY A 42 -10.35 11.74 -1.03
N THR A 43 -10.61 12.54 -2.06
CA THR A 43 -11.80 13.43 -2.08
C THR A 43 -13.08 12.61 -1.97
N ALA A 44 -13.98 13.01 -1.07
CA ALA A 44 -15.28 12.36 -0.94
C ALA A 44 -16.20 12.69 -2.13
N GLY A 45 -17.08 11.75 -2.46
CA GLY A 45 -18.19 12.01 -3.37
C GLY A 45 -19.23 12.92 -2.73
N GLY A 46 -19.94 13.69 -3.54
CA GLY A 46 -21.04 14.53 -3.09
C GLY A 46 -22.31 13.72 -2.82
N ASP A 47 -23.16 14.19 -1.91
CA ASP A 47 -24.48 13.59 -1.69
C ASP A 47 -25.42 13.85 -2.87
N GLY A 48 -26.35 12.94 -3.13
CA GLY A 48 -27.45 13.13 -4.06
C GLY A 48 -28.50 14.10 -3.51
N GLY A 49 -29.04 14.94 -4.38
CA GLY A 49 -30.12 15.87 -4.05
C GLY A 49 -31.43 15.14 -3.80
N ALA A 50 -32.28 15.68 -2.91
CA ALA A 50 -33.62 15.12 -2.71
C ALA A 50 -34.51 15.35 -3.94
N GLY A 51 -35.42 14.42 -4.21
CA GLY A 51 -36.50 14.61 -5.17
C GLY A 51 -37.54 15.61 -4.66
N GLY A 52 -38.13 16.37 -5.58
CA GLY A 52 -39.21 17.31 -5.28
C GLY A 52 -40.53 16.59 -5.00
N ASP A 53 -41.37 17.15 -4.15
CA ASP A 53 -42.72 16.64 -3.93
C ASP A 53 -43.61 16.86 -5.16
N GLY A 54 -44.53 15.93 -5.43
CA GLY A 54 -45.56 16.08 -6.45
C GLY A 54 -46.62 17.11 -6.07
N GLY A 55 -47.25 17.71 -7.07
CA GLY A 55 -48.49 18.49 -6.92
C GLY A 55 -49.66 17.59 -6.46
N SER A 56 -50.85 18.13 -6.27
CA SER A 56 -51.98 17.42 -5.62
C SER A 56 -52.30 16.04 -6.20
N THR A 57 -52.07 15.84 -7.50
CA THR A 57 -52.31 14.58 -8.24
C THR A 57 -51.05 14.06 -8.94
N GLY A 58 -49.88 14.64 -8.65
CA GLY A 58 -48.60 14.31 -9.29
C GLY A 58 -47.76 13.35 -8.45
N ASN A 59 -46.82 12.67 -9.09
CA ASN A 59 -45.85 11.81 -8.42
C ASN A 59 -44.73 12.65 -7.79
N GLY A 60 -44.11 12.12 -6.73
CA GLY A 60 -42.85 12.66 -6.22
C GLY A 60 -41.69 12.37 -7.17
N GLY A 61 -40.74 13.29 -7.23
CA GLY A 61 -39.51 13.11 -7.99
C GLY A 61 -38.56 12.13 -7.32
N ALA A 62 -37.74 11.43 -8.11
CA ALA A 62 -36.69 10.56 -7.56
C ALA A 62 -35.59 11.39 -6.87
N GLY A 63 -35.00 10.85 -5.81
CA GLY A 63 -33.75 11.36 -5.25
C GLY A 63 -32.56 11.06 -6.17
N GLY A 64 -31.58 11.94 -6.18
CA GLY A 64 -30.34 11.76 -6.95
C GLY A 64 -29.42 10.73 -6.31
N ALA A 65 -28.56 10.10 -7.11
CA ALA A 65 -27.55 9.18 -6.60
C ALA A 65 -26.43 9.94 -5.85
N GLY A 66 -25.85 9.32 -4.84
CA GLY A 66 -24.61 9.79 -4.24
C GLY A 66 -23.42 9.55 -5.17
N GLY A 67 -22.46 10.47 -5.18
CA GLY A 67 -21.23 10.34 -5.97
C GLY A 67 -20.20 9.43 -5.30
N SER A 68 -19.34 8.79 -6.10
CA SER A 68 -18.27 7.95 -5.54
C SER A 68 -17.09 8.77 -5.03
N GLY A 69 -16.42 8.26 -3.99
CA GLY A 69 -15.16 8.82 -3.48
C GLY A 69 -13.97 8.54 -4.39
N ALA A 70 -13.01 9.46 -4.42
CA ALA A 70 -11.75 9.30 -5.15
C ALA A 70 -10.82 8.31 -4.45
N ALA A 71 -10.00 7.60 -5.22
CA ALA A 71 -8.97 6.72 -4.66
C ALA A 71 -7.95 7.50 -3.82
N GLY A 72 -7.39 6.86 -2.80
CA GLY A 72 -6.29 7.38 -2.01
C GLY A 72 -4.98 7.41 -2.80
N LEU A 73 -4.12 8.37 -2.50
CA LEU A 73 -2.80 8.48 -3.13
C LEU A 73 -1.90 7.32 -2.68
N PRO A 74 -1.14 6.67 -3.58
CA PRO A 74 -0.12 5.73 -3.18
C PRO A 74 0.97 6.37 -2.33
N GLY A 75 1.54 5.59 -1.41
CA GLY A 75 2.78 5.94 -0.73
C GLY A 75 3.94 5.98 -1.71
N ALA A 76 4.96 6.77 -1.37
CA ALA A 76 6.20 6.85 -2.12
C ALA A 76 7.13 5.73 -1.69
N ASN A 77 7.82 5.13 -2.66
CA ASN A 77 8.91 4.22 -2.36
C ASN A 77 10.06 4.98 -1.71
N GLY A 78 10.86 4.27 -0.90
CA GLY A 78 12.14 4.81 -0.45
C GLY A 78 13.06 5.14 -1.64
N VAL A 79 13.98 6.08 -1.46
CA VAL A 79 14.79 6.63 -2.57
C VAL A 79 16.31 6.43 -2.41
N PHE A 80 16.75 5.94 -1.26
CA PHE A 80 18.14 5.57 -1.00
C PHE A 80 18.18 4.23 -0.28
N ALA A 81 19.34 3.59 -0.23
CA ALA A 81 19.47 2.28 0.38
C ALA A 81 19.01 2.26 1.85
N GLY A 82 18.24 1.24 2.21
CA GLY A 82 17.62 1.14 3.53
C GLY A 82 16.50 2.14 3.79
N ALA A 83 16.14 3.00 2.83
CA ALA A 83 15.04 3.95 3.01
C ALA A 83 13.69 3.22 3.09
N LEU A 84 12.85 3.70 4.00
CA LEU A 84 11.49 3.21 4.18
C LEU A 84 10.58 3.69 3.05
N GLY A 85 9.58 2.88 2.69
CA GLY A 85 8.43 3.34 1.92
C GLY A 85 7.42 4.08 2.81
N THR A 86 6.68 5.03 2.25
CA THR A 86 5.65 5.77 2.99
C THR A 86 4.28 5.09 2.87
N ASN A 87 3.38 5.41 3.79
CA ASN A 87 2.04 4.82 3.79
C ASN A 87 1.20 5.34 2.62
N GLY A 88 0.30 4.47 2.15
CA GLY A 88 -0.78 4.86 1.26
C GLY A 88 -1.84 5.68 1.99
N PHE A 89 -2.46 6.62 1.27
CA PHE A 89 -3.49 7.49 1.81
C PHE A 89 -4.87 6.81 1.75
N VAL A 90 -5.79 7.28 2.59
CA VAL A 90 -7.16 6.77 2.68
C VAL A 90 -7.96 7.13 1.43
N GLY A 91 -8.83 6.23 0.98
CA GLY A 91 -9.79 6.50 -0.08
C GLY A 91 -10.95 7.38 0.38
N GLY A 92 -11.51 8.18 -0.52
CA GLY A 92 -12.60 9.10 -0.21
C GLY A 92 -13.90 8.37 0.12
N LEU A 93 -14.76 8.99 0.93
CA LEU A 93 -16.08 8.44 1.23
C LEU A 93 -17.00 8.54 0.01
N GLY A 94 -17.91 7.58 -0.15
CA GLY A 94 -19.05 7.72 -1.06
C GLY A 94 -20.09 8.68 -0.47
N GLY A 95 -20.73 9.47 -1.33
CA GLY A 95 -21.83 10.35 -0.95
C GLY A 95 -23.12 9.56 -0.74
N ASN A 96 -24.02 10.05 0.11
CA ASN A 96 -25.32 9.42 0.33
C ASN A 96 -26.26 9.66 -0.85
N GLY A 97 -27.19 8.74 -1.09
CA GLY A 97 -28.28 8.96 -2.02
C GLY A 97 -29.32 9.93 -1.46
N GLY A 98 -29.93 10.73 -2.34
CA GLY A 98 -30.98 11.66 -1.98
C GLY A 98 -32.31 10.94 -1.68
N ALA A 99 -33.11 11.50 -0.78
CA ALA A 99 -34.45 10.98 -0.54
C ALA A 99 -35.38 11.22 -1.75
N GLY A 100 -36.32 10.31 -1.99
CA GLY A 100 -37.39 10.52 -2.96
C GLY A 100 -38.44 11.51 -2.45
N GLY A 101 -39.02 12.29 -3.36
CA GLY A 101 -40.08 13.25 -3.06
C GLY A 101 -41.41 12.55 -2.76
N ARG A 102 -42.30 13.20 -2.02
CA ARG A 102 -43.63 12.67 -1.71
C ARG A 102 -44.55 12.73 -2.93
N GLY A 103 -45.45 11.77 -3.05
CA GLY A 103 -46.56 11.82 -3.99
C GLY A 103 -47.62 12.83 -3.57
N GLY A 104 -48.48 13.20 -4.52
CA GLY A 104 -49.55 14.16 -4.33
C GLY A 104 -50.54 13.78 -3.23
N SER A 105 -51.16 14.80 -2.63
CA SER A 105 -52.10 14.63 -1.51
C SER A 105 -53.42 13.94 -1.89
N ILE A 106 -53.82 13.99 -3.16
CA ILE A 106 -55.02 13.33 -3.70
C ILE A 106 -54.61 12.01 -4.37
N SER A 107 -53.61 12.05 -5.24
CA SER A 107 -53.08 10.90 -5.95
C SER A 107 -51.62 11.12 -6.32
N GLY A 108 -50.88 10.04 -6.51
CA GLY A 108 -49.49 10.07 -6.96
C GLY A 108 -48.60 9.16 -6.14
N ASN A 109 -47.66 8.53 -6.81
CA ASN A 109 -46.64 7.71 -6.17
C ASN A 109 -45.59 8.59 -5.50
N GLY A 110 -44.98 8.09 -4.43
CA GLY A 110 -43.73 8.67 -3.96
C GLY A 110 -42.59 8.39 -4.93
N GLY A 111 -41.62 9.29 -5.01
CA GLY A 111 -40.41 9.10 -5.83
C GLY A 111 -39.47 8.08 -5.20
N ALA A 112 -38.67 7.39 -6.00
CA ALA A 112 -37.64 6.49 -5.46
C ALA A 112 -36.53 7.28 -4.74
N GLY A 113 -35.94 6.67 -3.71
CA GLY A 113 -34.69 7.17 -3.12
C GLY A 113 -33.49 6.87 -4.02
N GLY A 114 -32.47 7.71 -3.98
CA GLY A 114 -31.23 7.51 -4.73
C GLY A 114 -30.31 6.48 -4.08
N GLY A 115 -29.49 5.80 -4.88
CA GLY A 115 -28.46 4.90 -4.35
C GLY A 115 -27.31 5.68 -3.71
N GLY A 116 -26.66 5.09 -2.71
CA GLY A 116 -25.42 5.60 -2.14
C GLY A 116 -24.22 5.42 -3.09
N GLY A 117 -23.27 6.34 -3.04
CA GLY A 117 -22.04 6.32 -3.83
C GLY A 117 -21.02 5.33 -3.28
N LEU A 118 -20.11 4.87 -4.15
CA LEU A 118 -19.06 3.94 -3.75
C LEU A 118 -17.97 4.64 -2.93
N GLY A 119 -17.41 3.93 -1.95
CA GLY A 119 -16.18 4.35 -1.31
C GLY A 119 -14.96 4.24 -2.24
N GLY A 120 -14.05 5.19 -2.15
CA GLY A 120 -12.79 5.19 -2.89
C GLY A 120 -11.83 4.13 -2.37
N VAL A 121 -11.06 3.52 -3.26
CA VAL A 121 -10.02 2.53 -2.88
C VAL A 121 -8.90 3.22 -2.10
N GLY A 122 -8.36 2.59 -1.06
CA GLY A 122 -7.18 3.08 -0.35
C GLY A 122 -5.91 3.00 -1.21
N GLY A 123 -5.02 3.97 -1.07
CA GLY A 123 -3.75 3.99 -1.80
C GLY A 123 -2.82 2.85 -1.36
N ALA A 124 -2.02 2.30 -2.27
CA ALA A 124 -1.01 1.32 -1.90
C ALA A 124 0.09 1.94 -1.00
N GLY A 125 0.69 1.17 -0.09
CA GLY A 125 1.91 1.56 0.60
C GLY A 125 3.11 1.53 -0.34
N GLY A 126 4.08 2.42 -0.14
CA GLY A 126 5.33 2.45 -0.90
C GLY A 126 6.30 1.37 -0.44
N ASP A 127 7.16 0.90 -1.34
CA ASP A 127 8.17 -0.11 -1.04
C ASP A 127 9.37 0.47 -0.29
N GLY A 128 9.93 -0.31 0.62
CA GLY A 128 11.23 -0.06 1.20
C GLY A 128 12.37 -0.46 0.25
N VAL A 129 13.56 0.11 0.45
CA VAL A 129 14.71 -0.10 -0.44
C VAL A 129 15.72 -1.06 0.17
N THR A 130 16.31 -1.90 -0.67
CA THR A 130 17.43 -2.78 -0.31
C THR A 130 18.58 -2.02 0.37
N GLY A 131 19.15 -2.60 1.42
CA GLY A 131 20.35 -2.08 2.07
C GLY A 131 21.62 -2.26 1.24
N LEU A 132 22.61 -1.37 1.42
CA LEU A 132 23.93 -1.51 0.80
C LEU A 132 24.71 -2.68 1.40
N SER A 133 25.51 -3.35 0.58
CA SER A 133 26.48 -4.33 1.07
C SER A 133 27.57 -3.67 1.94
N GLY A 134 28.21 -4.48 2.79
CA GLY A 134 29.38 -4.09 3.56
C GLY A 134 30.52 -3.63 2.65
N ALA A 135 30.96 -2.38 2.82
CA ALA A 135 31.92 -1.75 1.91
C ALA A 135 33.39 -2.10 2.18
N ALA A 136 33.68 -2.73 3.31
CA ALA A 136 35.02 -3.13 3.73
C ALA A 136 35.03 -4.60 4.18
N ALA A 137 36.22 -5.18 4.29
CA ALA A 137 36.35 -6.56 4.72
C ALA A 137 35.73 -6.77 6.11
N GLY A 138 34.95 -7.84 6.26
CA GLY A 138 34.22 -8.13 7.51
C GLY A 138 33.10 -7.14 7.87
N ALA A 139 32.83 -6.11 7.05
CA ALA A 139 31.82 -5.11 7.38
C ALA A 139 30.40 -5.67 7.24
N LYS A 140 29.53 -5.35 8.20
CA LYS A 140 28.11 -5.73 8.13
C LYS A 140 27.40 -5.05 6.95
N GLY A 141 26.49 -5.77 6.30
CA GLY A 141 25.54 -5.19 5.34
C GLY A 141 24.53 -4.25 6.02
N GLN A 142 24.11 -3.20 5.32
CA GLN A 142 23.05 -2.31 5.82
C GLN A 142 21.69 -3.01 5.78
N ALA A 143 20.80 -2.65 6.71
CA ALA A 143 19.45 -3.15 6.69
C ALA A 143 18.65 -2.64 5.48
N GLY A 144 17.69 -3.45 5.00
CA GLY A 144 16.67 -2.99 4.07
C GLY A 144 15.64 -2.11 4.77
N GLY A 145 15.01 -1.20 4.02
CA GLY A 145 13.95 -0.36 4.54
C GLY A 145 12.62 -1.09 4.61
N ASP A 146 11.78 -0.75 5.58
CA ASP A 146 10.42 -1.28 5.67
C ASP A 146 9.52 -0.73 4.57
N GLY A 147 8.52 -1.53 4.17
CA GLY A 147 7.43 -1.09 3.31
C GLY A 147 6.39 -0.29 4.08
N GLY A 148 5.76 0.67 3.41
CA GLY A 148 4.66 1.46 3.97
C GLY A 148 3.36 0.67 4.08
N THR A 149 2.47 1.08 4.99
CA THR A 149 1.14 0.46 5.11
C THR A 149 0.24 0.83 3.93
N GLY A 150 -0.66 -0.07 3.54
CA GLY A 150 -1.74 0.26 2.62
C GLY A 150 -2.75 1.20 3.27
N GLY A 151 -3.30 2.12 2.47
CA GLY A 151 -4.35 3.04 2.89
C GLY A 151 -5.68 2.33 3.11
N ILE A 152 -6.50 2.87 4.01
CA ILE A 152 -7.84 2.35 4.27
C ILE A 152 -8.76 2.71 3.09
N GLY A 153 -9.65 1.79 2.69
CA GLY A 153 -10.71 2.09 1.74
C GLY A 153 -11.77 3.01 2.33
N GLY A 154 -12.30 3.95 1.55
CA GLY A 154 -13.38 4.83 1.98
C GLY A 154 -14.67 4.06 2.21
N ALA A 155 -15.51 4.50 3.15
CA ALA A 155 -16.83 3.90 3.34
C ALA A 155 -17.75 4.27 2.16
N GLY A 156 -18.67 3.36 1.81
CA GLY A 156 -19.74 3.65 0.87
C GLY A 156 -20.81 4.55 1.49
N GLY A 157 -21.52 5.29 0.64
CA GLY A 157 -22.61 6.18 1.05
C GLY A 157 -23.89 5.41 1.33
N ASN A 158 -24.76 5.95 2.17
CA ASN A 158 -26.05 5.32 2.47
C ASN A 158 -27.03 5.53 1.31
N GLY A 159 -27.95 4.59 1.14
CA GLY A 159 -29.07 4.76 0.23
C GLY A 159 -30.10 5.77 0.77
N GLY A 160 -30.78 6.46 -0.13
CA GLY A 160 -31.85 7.40 0.19
C GLY A 160 -33.18 6.70 0.48
N ALA A 161 -33.98 7.24 1.39
CA ALA A 161 -35.34 6.73 1.62
C ALA A 161 -36.24 7.02 0.41
N GLY A 162 -37.14 6.09 0.09
CA GLY A 162 -38.21 6.30 -0.87
C GLY A 162 -39.24 7.32 -0.36
N GLY A 163 -39.81 8.06 -1.29
CA GLY A 163 -40.87 9.02 -1.04
C GLY A 163 -42.18 8.34 -0.63
N VAL A 164 -42.96 9.02 0.19
CA VAL A 164 -44.26 8.53 0.67
C VAL A 164 -45.37 8.93 -0.30
N ALA A 165 -46.30 8.03 -0.61
CA ALA A 165 -47.57 8.39 -1.25
C ALA A 165 -48.55 8.89 -0.18
N LEU A 166 -49.10 10.10 -0.36
CA LEU A 166 -50.03 10.72 0.59
C LEU A 166 -51.50 10.44 0.24
N GLY A 167 -51.82 10.33 -1.05
CA GLY A 167 -53.14 9.98 -1.58
C GLY A 167 -53.19 8.57 -2.20
N SER A 168 -54.00 8.37 -3.24
CA SER A 168 -53.98 7.11 -4.00
C SER A 168 -52.66 6.95 -4.77
N GLY A 169 -51.87 5.94 -4.41
CA GLY A 169 -50.57 5.67 -5.03
C GLY A 169 -49.74 4.71 -4.18
N SER A 170 -48.54 4.43 -4.65
CA SER A 170 -47.55 3.59 -3.96
C SER A 170 -46.37 4.42 -3.47
N ALA A 171 -45.81 4.05 -2.32
CA ALA A 171 -44.54 4.61 -1.88
C ALA A 171 -43.42 4.28 -2.89
N GLY A 172 -42.43 5.16 -2.99
CA GLY A 172 -41.24 4.93 -3.78
C GLY A 172 -40.35 3.85 -3.16
N GLY A 173 -39.57 3.17 -3.99
CA GLY A 173 -38.53 2.26 -3.52
C GLY A 173 -37.43 3.00 -2.77
N ASN A 174 -36.85 2.36 -1.76
CA ASN A 174 -35.66 2.86 -1.09
C ASN A 174 -34.43 2.62 -1.98
N GLY A 175 -33.43 3.49 -1.86
CA GLY A 175 -32.14 3.32 -2.52
C GLY A 175 -31.24 2.35 -1.78
N ASP A 176 -30.41 1.63 -2.52
CA ASP A 176 -29.38 0.75 -1.98
C ASP A 176 -28.21 1.57 -1.40
N GLY A 177 -27.54 1.02 -0.40
CA GLY A 177 -26.26 1.56 0.09
C GLY A 177 -25.13 1.29 -0.91
N GLY A 178 -24.17 2.20 -0.99
CA GLY A 178 -22.97 2.02 -1.82
C GLY A 178 -21.96 1.09 -1.15
N ASP A 179 -21.21 0.34 -1.95
CA ASP A 179 -20.13 -0.51 -1.42
C ASP A 179 -18.97 0.34 -0.87
N GLY A 180 -18.31 -0.18 0.17
CA GLY A 180 -17.06 0.38 0.65
C GLY A 180 -15.90 0.11 -0.30
N GLY A 181 -14.96 1.04 -0.37
CA GLY A 181 -13.76 0.90 -1.17
C GLY A 181 -12.84 -0.19 -0.61
N ALA A 182 -12.11 -0.88 -1.49
CA ALA A 182 -11.07 -1.81 -1.04
C ALA A 182 -9.93 -1.07 -0.31
N GLY A 183 -9.28 -1.74 0.63
CA GLY A 183 -8.04 -1.25 1.23
C GLY A 183 -6.87 -1.37 0.24
N GLY A 184 -5.88 -0.48 0.38
CA GLY A 184 -4.66 -0.53 -0.41
C GLY A 184 -3.77 -1.71 -0.02
N SER A 185 -3.01 -2.24 -0.97
CA SER A 185 -1.94 -3.17 -0.67
C SER A 185 -0.86 -2.50 0.17
N SER A 186 -0.17 -3.23 1.04
CA SER A 186 1.03 -2.71 1.69
C SER A 186 2.21 -2.67 0.73
N GLY A 187 3.19 -1.83 1.03
CA GLY A 187 4.50 -1.89 0.43
C GLY A 187 5.30 -3.11 0.88
N THR A 188 6.22 -3.54 0.03
CA THR A 188 7.19 -4.59 0.31
C THR A 188 8.37 -4.05 1.13
N GLY A 189 8.94 -4.92 1.96
CA GLY A 189 10.19 -4.59 2.66
C GLY A 189 11.40 -4.79 1.74
N GLY A 190 12.38 -3.90 1.82
CA GLY A 190 13.63 -4.02 1.09
C GLY A 190 14.50 -5.17 1.62
N THR A 191 15.31 -5.78 0.77
CA THR A 191 16.28 -6.81 1.22
C THR A 191 17.41 -6.21 2.05
N GLY A 192 17.99 -7.02 2.94
CA GLY A 192 19.21 -6.62 3.64
C GLY A 192 20.42 -6.65 2.70
N GLY A 193 21.36 -5.73 2.89
CA GLY A 193 22.61 -5.73 2.16
C GLY A 193 23.49 -6.92 2.52
N ARG A 194 24.34 -7.38 1.60
CA ARG A 194 25.26 -8.50 1.89
C ARG A 194 26.37 -8.06 2.84
N GLY A 195 26.83 -8.91 3.74
CA GLY A 195 28.09 -8.66 4.46
C GLY A 195 29.31 -8.59 3.53
N GLY A 196 30.32 -7.81 3.90
CA GLY A 196 31.58 -7.71 3.16
C GLY A 196 32.45 -8.94 3.39
N ASP A 197 33.09 -9.46 2.35
CA ASP A 197 33.93 -10.64 2.46
C ASP A 197 35.18 -10.37 3.32
N GLY A 198 35.69 -11.36 4.04
CA GLY A 198 36.92 -11.22 4.83
C GLY A 198 38.18 -11.14 3.98
N ASP A 199 39.25 -10.59 4.54
CA ASP A 199 40.58 -10.51 3.95
C ASP A 199 41.70 -10.93 4.93
N ALA A 200 42.96 -10.85 4.51
CA ALA A 200 44.08 -11.28 5.35
C ALA A 200 44.19 -10.52 6.69
N ALA A 201 43.72 -9.27 6.76
CA ALA A 201 43.75 -8.46 7.97
C ALA A 201 42.48 -8.62 8.81
N THR A 202 41.35 -8.92 8.16
CA THR A 202 40.03 -9.15 8.75
C THR A 202 39.46 -10.46 8.18
N PRO A 203 39.91 -11.63 8.70
CA PRO A 203 39.65 -12.91 8.02
C PRO A 203 38.18 -13.27 7.92
N ASP A 204 37.38 -12.93 8.92
CA ASP A 204 35.97 -13.29 8.94
C ASP A 204 35.15 -12.39 7.99
N GLY A 205 34.22 -13.00 7.26
CA GLY A 205 33.21 -12.30 6.49
C GLY A 205 32.22 -11.57 7.41
N GLY A 206 31.69 -10.45 6.95
CA GLY A 206 30.72 -9.65 7.68
C GLY A 206 29.33 -10.27 7.63
N ASP A 207 28.50 -9.97 8.64
CA ASP A 207 27.11 -10.39 8.65
C ASP A 207 26.28 -9.66 7.57
N GLY A 208 25.23 -10.32 7.10
CA GLY A 208 24.19 -9.69 6.31
C GLY A 208 23.42 -8.63 7.09
N GLY A 209 22.93 -7.62 6.38
CA GLY A 209 21.91 -6.72 6.90
C GLY A 209 20.58 -7.46 7.02
N ASN A 210 19.76 -7.08 7.99
CA ASN A 210 18.40 -7.59 8.08
C ASN A 210 17.57 -7.00 6.94
N GLY A 211 16.64 -7.76 6.38
CA GLY A 211 15.66 -7.15 5.48
C GLY A 211 14.59 -6.37 6.23
N GLY A 212 13.96 -5.47 5.50
CA GLY A 212 12.83 -4.69 5.95
C GLY A 212 11.58 -5.53 6.02
N THR A 213 10.69 -5.12 6.91
CA THR A 213 9.35 -5.68 7.08
C THR A 213 8.41 -5.14 6.00
N SER A 214 7.45 -5.96 5.57
CA SER A 214 6.33 -5.47 4.77
C SER A 214 5.42 -4.59 5.62
N GLY A 215 4.82 -3.57 5.03
CA GLY A 215 3.77 -2.81 5.71
C GLY A 215 2.52 -3.67 5.98
N ALA A 216 1.62 -3.17 6.83
CA ALA A 216 0.29 -3.77 6.99
C ALA A 216 -0.60 -3.43 5.79
N ALA A 217 -1.38 -4.40 5.31
CA ALA A 217 -2.39 -4.14 4.30
C ALA A 217 -3.48 -3.19 4.81
N GLY A 218 -4.00 -2.34 3.93
CA GLY A 218 -5.12 -1.46 4.24
C GLY A 218 -6.38 -2.28 4.46
N ILE A 219 -7.20 -1.89 5.45
CA ILE A 219 -8.53 -2.48 5.61
C ILE A 219 -9.50 -1.87 4.59
N GLY A 220 -10.45 -2.66 4.12
CA GLY A 220 -11.53 -2.14 3.27
C GLY A 220 -12.50 -1.28 4.06
N GLY A 221 -13.16 -0.35 3.36
CA GLY A 221 -14.18 0.53 3.94
C GLY A 221 -15.48 -0.22 4.19
N ALA A 222 -16.25 0.24 5.18
CA ALA A 222 -17.60 -0.28 5.40
C ALA A 222 -18.51 0.04 4.21
N GLY A 223 -19.45 -0.86 3.91
CA GLY A 223 -20.55 -0.55 3.00
C GLY A 223 -21.56 0.40 3.64
N GLY A 224 -22.25 1.18 2.83
CA GLY A 224 -23.30 2.08 3.26
C GLY A 224 -24.57 1.32 3.65
N VAL A 225 -25.38 1.91 4.53
CA VAL A 225 -26.65 1.29 4.92
C VAL A 225 -27.70 1.44 3.82
N ALA A 226 -28.61 0.47 3.73
CA ALA A 226 -29.79 0.57 2.88
C ALA A 226 -30.66 1.76 3.29
N GLY A 227 -31.34 2.41 2.33
CA GLY A 227 -32.25 3.52 2.60
C GLY A 227 -33.55 3.12 3.32
N GLY A 228 -33.83 1.81 3.43
CA GLY A 228 -34.97 1.26 4.15
C GLY A 228 -35.30 -0.17 3.72
N THR A 229 -36.48 -0.66 4.10
CA THR A 229 -36.93 -2.01 3.77
C THR A 229 -37.00 -2.23 2.24
N GLY A 230 -36.53 -3.38 1.77
CA GLY A 230 -36.53 -3.73 0.35
C GLY A 230 -35.33 -3.20 -0.44
N ALA A 231 -34.50 -2.34 0.17
CA ALA A 231 -33.18 -1.99 -0.34
C ALA A 231 -32.10 -2.86 0.32
N THR A 232 -30.93 -2.90 -0.33
CA THR A 232 -29.76 -3.69 0.07
C THR A 232 -28.70 -2.77 0.64
N ALA A 233 -28.03 -3.21 1.70
CA ALA A 233 -26.85 -2.50 2.21
C ALA A 233 -25.65 -2.78 1.32
N GLY A 234 -24.72 -1.84 1.24
CA GLY A 234 -23.46 -2.01 0.53
C GLY A 234 -22.58 -3.06 1.18
N HIS A 235 -21.73 -3.69 0.39
CA HIS A 235 -20.71 -4.60 0.87
C HIS A 235 -19.54 -3.86 1.50
N THR A 236 -18.92 -4.50 2.49
CA THR A 236 -17.62 -4.03 3.00
C THR A 236 -16.56 -4.30 1.94
N GLY A 237 -15.68 -3.33 1.70
CA GLY A 237 -14.56 -3.47 0.78
C GLY A 237 -13.60 -4.56 1.24
N ALA A 238 -12.91 -5.17 0.28
CA ALA A 238 -11.87 -6.16 0.59
C ALA A 238 -10.71 -5.50 1.34
N THR A 239 -10.08 -6.26 2.24
CA THR A 239 -8.75 -5.90 2.77
C THR A 239 -7.72 -5.98 1.66
N GLY A 240 -6.76 -5.08 1.66
CA GLY A 240 -5.62 -5.11 0.74
C GLY A 240 -4.76 -6.36 0.93
N VAL A 241 -3.82 -6.55 0.00
CA VAL A 241 -2.87 -7.67 0.06
C VAL A 241 -1.61 -7.23 0.83
N SER A 242 -1.06 -8.15 1.63
CA SER A 242 0.21 -7.92 2.34
C SER A 242 1.41 -8.16 1.42
N GLY A 243 2.45 -7.36 1.60
CA GLY A 243 3.72 -7.47 0.89
C GLY A 243 4.59 -8.57 1.47
N VAL A 244 5.69 -8.86 0.78
CA VAL A 244 6.72 -9.78 1.26
C VAL A 244 7.84 -8.96 1.93
N SER A 245 8.45 -9.51 2.97
CA SER A 245 9.63 -8.92 3.60
C SER A 245 10.90 -9.32 2.82
N GLY A 246 11.98 -8.57 2.97
CA GLY A 246 13.25 -8.88 2.30
C GLY A 246 14.17 -9.78 3.13
N ASP A 247 15.09 -10.49 2.47
CA ASP A 247 16.11 -11.36 3.09
C ASP A 247 17.52 -10.75 2.86
N GLY A 248 18.52 -10.98 3.73
CA GLY A 248 19.90 -10.45 3.54
C GLY A 248 21.01 -11.50 3.69
N GLY A 249 22.03 -11.51 2.82
CA GLY A 249 23.07 -12.56 2.81
C GLY A 249 24.36 -12.22 3.61
N GLY A 250 25.05 -13.21 4.16
CA GLY A 250 26.37 -13.03 4.79
C GLY A 250 27.52 -12.87 3.78
N GLY A 251 28.64 -12.29 4.23
CA GLY A 251 29.90 -12.21 3.48
C GLY A 251 30.73 -13.48 3.63
N ASP A 252 31.52 -13.84 2.62
CA ASP A 252 32.38 -15.02 2.66
C ASP A 252 33.64 -14.75 3.50
N GLY A 253 34.20 -15.78 4.13
CA GLY A 253 35.46 -15.68 4.88
C GLY A 253 36.69 -15.68 3.97
N TYR A 254 37.79 -15.11 4.46
CA TYR A 254 39.06 -15.03 3.76
C TYR A 254 39.62 -16.41 3.40
N ASN A 255 39.89 -16.63 2.11
CA ASN A 255 40.44 -17.88 1.60
C ASN A 255 41.98 -17.85 1.51
N ALA A 256 42.65 -17.98 2.66
CA ALA A 256 44.12 -18.02 2.76
C ALA A 256 44.78 -19.08 1.86
N GLY A 257 44.11 -20.20 1.60
CA GLY A 257 44.58 -21.25 0.67
C GLY A 257 44.74 -20.80 -0.78
N ALA A 258 44.03 -19.75 -1.17
CA ALA A 258 44.09 -19.16 -2.51
C ALA A 258 44.95 -17.89 -2.59
N ASP A 259 45.46 -17.39 -1.46
CA ASP A 259 46.30 -16.19 -1.40
C ASP A 259 47.79 -16.57 -1.47
N PRO A 260 48.51 -16.25 -2.57
CA PRO A 260 49.93 -16.57 -2.73
C PRO A 260 50.85 -15.84 -1.75
N SER A 261 50.35 -14.78 -1.11
CA SER A 261 51.07 -14.00 -0.11
C SER A 261 50.81 -14.47 1.32
N ALA A 262 49.85 -15.38 1.52
CA ALA A 262 49.57 -15.94 2.84
C ALA A 262 50.76 -16.76 3.35
N VAL A 263 51.14 -16.50 4.61
CA VAL A 263 52.16 -17.30 5.29
C VAL A 263 51.65 -18.74 5.42
N ALA A 264 52.53 -19.72 5.18
CA ALA A 264 52.16 -21.13 5.29
C ALA A 264 51.54 -21.44 6.67
N GLY A 265 50.40 -22.12 6.67
CA GLY A 265 49.64 -22.41 7.89
C GLY A 265 48.72 -21.29 8.38
N THR A 266 48.62 -20.16 7.67
CA THR A 266 47.57 -19.14 7.92
C THR A 266 46.19 -19.79 7.81
N ALA A 267 45.35 -19.65 8.83
CA ALA A 267 43.97 -20.14 8.76
C ALA A 267 43.14 -19.28 7.80
N GLY A 268 42.12 -19.88 7.18
CA GLY A 268 41.07 -19.11 6.51
C GLY A 268 40.12 -18.50 7.55
N GLY A 269 39.32 -17.54 7.11
CA GLY A 269 38.31 -16.93 7.98
C GLY A 269 36.95 -17.60 7.89
N ASN A 270 36.10 -17.36 8.88
CA ASN A 270 34.72 -17.84 8.88
C ASN A 270 33.86 -16.98 7.94
N GLY A 271 32.80 -17.56 7.38
CA GLY A 271 31.78 -16.76 6.70
C GLY A 271 30.91 -16.02 7.72
N GLY A 272 30.36 -14.88 7.34
CA GLY A 272 29.41 -14.11 8.14
C GLY A 272 28.01 -14.71 8.14
N ALA A 273 27.22 -14.41 9.17
CA ALA A 273 25.83 -14.86 9.22
C ALA A 273 24.98 -14.16 8.14
N GLY A 274 23.90 -14.80 7.71
CA GLY A 274 22.86 -14.09 6.96
C GLY A 274 22.06 -13.16 7.88
N GLY A 275 21.39 -12.18 7.29
CA GLY A 275 20.48 -11.29 8.00
C GLY A 275 19.06 -11.85 8.09
N ASP A 276 18.31 -11.38 9.09
CA ASP A 276 16.93 -11.81 9.31
C ASP A 276 16.00 -11.34 8.18
N GLY A 277 14.99 -12.14 7.84
CA GLY A 277 14.04 -11.90 6.75
C GLY A 277 12.87 -10.94 7.04
N GLY A 278 12.91 -10.20 8.14
CA GLY A 278 11.75 -9.40 8.59
C GLY A 278 10.55 -10.25 9.05
N SER A 279 9.33 -9.67 9.00
CA SER A 279 8.12 -10.25 9.60
C SER A 279 7.50 -11.42 8.82
N THR A 280 7.77 -11.49 7.51
CA THR A 280 7.20 -12.51 6.60
C THR A 280 8.22 -13.15 5.66
N GLY A 281 9.49 -12.73 5.70
CA GLY A 281 10.57 -13.24 4.85
C GLY A 281 11.43 -14.27 5.58
N ASN A 282 12.26 -14.97 4.81
CA ASN A 282 13.15 -15.99 5.35
C ASN A 282 14.48 -15.35 5.74
N GLY A 283 15.15 -15.85 6.78
CA GLY A 283 16.53 -15.42 7.03
C GLY A 283 17.39 -15.68 5.79
N GLY A 284 18.24 -14.72 5.41
CA GLY A 284 19.13 -14.90 4.28
C GLY A 284 20.26 -15.90 4.61
N ALA A 285 20.92 -16.38 3.56
CA ALA A 285 21.98 -17.38 3.72
C ALA A 285 23.25 -16.75 4.32
N GLY A 286 23.93 -17.47 5.20
CA GLY A 286 25.28 -17.09 5.63
C GLY A 286 26.32 -17.24 4.52
N GLY A 287 27.46 -16.59 4.69
CA GLY A 287 28.61 -16.72 3.81
C GLY A 287 29.38 -18.02 4.03
N ALA A 288 30.13 -18.43 3.01
CA ALA A 288 31.01 -19.59 3.08
C ALA A 288 32.27 -19.27 3.90
N GLY A 289 32.79 -20.25 4.65
CA GLY A 289 34.12 -20.14 5.27
C GLY A 289 35.25 -20.26 4.24
N GLY A 290 36.37 -19.60 4.52
CA GLY A 290 37.59 -19.68 3.73
C GLY A 290 38.52 -20.81 4.16
N SER A 291 39.33 -21.32 3.24
CA SER A 291 40.29 -22.39 3.52
C SER A 291 41.64 -21.82 3.99
N GLY A 292 42.36 -22.59 4.83
CA GLY A 292 43.71 -22.21 5.29
C GLY A 292 44.79 -22.40 4.22
N ALA A 293 45.85 -21.59 4.30
CA ALA A 293 47.07 -21.77 3.54
C ALA A 293 47.74 -23.09 3.92
N ALA A 294 48.18 -23.86 2.92
CA ALA A 294 48.86 -25.12 3.14
C ALA A 294 50.05 -24.95 4.09
N ALA A 295 50.12 -25.77 5.14
CA ALA A 295 51.27 -25.77 6.03
C ALA A 295 52.50 -26.33 5.29
N CYS A 296 53.67 -25.70 5.47
CA CYS A 296 54.91 -26.32 5.04
C CYS A 296 55.04 -27.67 5.77
N PRO A 297 55.23 -28.79 5.05
CA PRO A 297 55.44 -30.07 5.70
C PRO A 297 56.66 -29.93 6.63
N ALA A 298 56.57 -30.48 7.84
CA ALA A 298 57.55 -30.33 8.93
C ALA A 298 58.98 -30.84 8.61
N LEU A 299 59.29 -31.14 7.34
CA LEU A 299 60.54 -31.71 6.87
C LEU A 299 61.27 -30.89 5.80
N MET A 300 60.83 -29.68 5.46
CA MET A 300 61.57 -28.82 4.53
C MET A 300 62.06 -27.55 5.23
N VAL A 301 63.31 -27.63 5.67
CA VAL A 301 64.11 -26.49 6.11
C VAL A 301 63.99 -25.39 5.06
N CYS A 302 63.29 -24.30 5.38
CA CYS A 302 63.35 -23.05 4.63
C CYS A 302 64.75 -22.43 4.84
N SER A 303 65.72 -22.97 4.12
CA SER A 303 67.00 -22.35 3.90
C SER A 303 67.01 -21.66 2.54
N ARG A 304 67.32 -20.36 2.60
CA ARG A 304 67.78 -19.45 1.53
C ARG A 304 66.64 -18.72 0.80
N SER A 305 66.67 -17.40 0.68
CA SER A 305 67.85 -16.53 0.51
C SER A 305 67.63 -15.15 1.14
N VAL A 306 68.24 -14.93 2.30
CA VAL A 306 68.62 -13.59 2.76
C VAL A 306 69.60 -13.03 1.72
N GLY A 307 69.28 -11.88 1.15
CA GLY A 307 70.26 -11.13 0.38
C GLY A 307 71.39 -10.69 1.29
N ASP A 308 72.58 -11.26 1.14
CA ASP A 308 73.83 -10.57 1.41
C ASP A 308 75.01 -11.35 0.80
N GLU A 309 75.34 -11.04 -0.46
CA GLU A 309 76.64 -11.44 -1.02
C GLU A 309 77.32 -10.23 -1.66
N ARG A 310 77.46 -9.17 -0.86
CA ARG A 310 78.66 -8.34 -0.93
C ARG A 310 79.43 -8.57 0.35
N ILE A 311 80.65 -9.11 0.24
CA ILE A 311 81.87 -8.63 0.94
C ILE A 311 82.97 -9.71 0.93
N ARG A 312 84.06 -9.35 0.22
CA ARG A 312 85.48 -9.72 0.41
C ARG A 312 85.92 -11.13 -0.04
N ARG A 313 86.61 -11.24 -1.18
CA ARG A 313 88.06 -10.96 -1.41
C ARG A 313 89.03 -11.87 -0.64
N ARG A 314 89.91 -12.46 -1.46
CA ARG A 314 91.30 -12.92 -1.22
C ARG A 314 91.48 -14.24 -0.48
N SER A 315 92.14 -15.20 -1.14
CA SER A 315 93.59 -15.48 -0.97
C SER A 315 93.94 -16.95 -1.23
N ARG A 316 94.85 -17.18 -2.20
CA ARG A 316 95.74 -18.36 -2.37
C ARG A 316 95.01 -19.66 -2.80
N ARG A 317 95.44 -20.42 -3.81
CA ARG A 317 96.71 -20.60 -4.52
C ARG A 317 96.41 -20.94 -5.97
#